data_AF-A0A1E5Q173-F1
#
_entry.id   AF-A0A1E5Q173-F1
#
_cell.length_a   1.000
_cell.length_b   1.000
_cell.length_c   1.000
_cell.angle_alpha   90.00
_cell.angle_beta   90.00
_cell.angle_gamma   90.00
#
_symmetry.space_group_name_H-M   'P 1'
#
loop_
_entity.id
_entity.type
_entity.pdbx_description
1 polymer ?
#
loop_
_entity_poly.entity_id
_entity_poly.type
_entity_poly.pdbx_seq_one_letter_code
_entity_poly.pdbx_strand_id
1 'polypeptide(L)'
;MRLSSHDDFTRLREIIVGSAANYTGHDRDVSFELFHHENLTGFRSDWAYPRLVTPTEAGARPEQWAINRRYAEELAEDVEDLAQVLAELGITVHRPIPLPADPAPIAGLGWTAPPVPALNIRDNTLILGEEIIETPPAIRARYLETRLLAQVFTAYWQAGARWTTMPRPVLTDASFDLSYARDATTTLGGPTEPIDDPQPSPYDVGYEMMLDGAQVLRLGRDLVVNIAQANHARGVDWLERHLGDRYRIHRVYRMADNHIDSMLLALRPGVFLARHDGIRDMLPEPLQSWKFIVPPQPDTGAFPTYGDADLVLTSPYIDLNVLSVDEDTVLVNQDCTGLIKTLEAEHFTVVPVRHRHRRLFGGGFHCFTLDTRRDGTCEDYLT
;
A
#
# COMPACT_ATOMS: atom_id res chain seq x y z
N MET A 1 -1.22 -12.46 23.06
CA MET A 1 -1.17 -12.22 21.62
C MET A 1 -2.20 -13.12 20.97
N ARG A 2 -3.25 -12.56 20.36
CA ARG A 2 -4.26 -13.33 19.60
C ARG A 2 -4.55 -12.55 18.33
N LEU A 3 -4.24 -13.14 17.18
CA LEU A 3 -4.57 -12.56 15.89
C LEU A 3 -6.08 -12.65 15.66
N SER A 4 -6.74 -11.54 15.36
CA SER A 4 -8.16 -11.49 15.05
C SER A 4 -8.52 -10.13 14.48
N SER A 5 -8.59 -9.99 13.16
CA SER A 5 -9.07 -8.75 12.52
C SER A 5 -9.89 -9.05 11.26
N HIS A 6 -11.11 -8.52 11.19
CA HIS A 6 -12.10 -8.83 10.15
C HIS A 6 -12.48 -7.62 9.28
N ASP A 7 -12.10 -6.41 9.70
CA ASP A 7 -12.48 -5.14 9.09
C ASP A 7 -11.44 -4.07 9.47
N ASP A 8 -11.59 -2.86 8.95
CA ASP A 8 -10.64 -1.75 9.17
C ASP A 8 -11.11 -0.75 10.24
N PHE A 9 -12.29 -0.92 10.83
CA PHE A 9 -12.95 0.12 11.63
C PHE A 9 -13.33 -0.28 13.06
N THR A 10 -13.48 -1.57 13.36
CA THR A 10 -13.81 -1.99 14.72
C THR A 10 -12.66 -1.70 15.67
N ARG A 11 -12.94 -1.63 16.97
CA ARG A 11 -11.97 -1.15 17.96
C ARG A 11 -10.63 -1.90 17.91
N LEU A 12 -9.58 -1.15 17.64
CA LEU A 12 -8.20 -1.60 17.53
C LEU A 12 -7.59 -1.91 18.90
N ARG A 13 -6.90 -3.05 19.00
CA ARG A 13 -6.25 -3.52 20.22
C ARG A 13 -4.77 -3.79 20.05
N GLU A 14 -4.37 -4.27 18.87
CA GLU A 14 -3.00 -4.66 18.57
C GLU A 14 -2.70 -4.35 17.10
N ILE A 15 -1.53 -3.77 16.85
CA ILE A 15 -1.12 -3.29 15.54
C ILE A 15 0.39 -3.44 15.37
N ILE A 16 0.83 -3.64 14.15
CA ILE A 16 2.23 -3.45 13.76
C ILE A 16 2.36 -2.06 13.12
N VAL A 17 3.38 -1.31 13.49
CA VAL A 17 3.78 -0.07 12.81
C VAL A 17 5.09 -0.30 12.12
N GLY A 18 5.19 0.08 10.85
CA GLY A 18 6.40 -0.07 10.04
C GLY A 18 7.62 0.67 10.60
N SER A 19 8.72 0.61 9.87
CA SER A 19 9.95 1.33 10.21
C SER A 19 10.55 2.00 8.99
N ALA A 20 10.87 3.29 9.14
CA ALA A 20 11.62 4.06 8.16
C ALA A 20 13.14 4.02 8.41
N ALA A 21 13.59 3.23 9.38
CA ALA A 21 15.01 3.14 9.72
C ALA A 21 15.83 2.72 8.49
N ASN A 22 16.82 3.54 8.14
CA ASN A 22 17.70 3.35 6.98
C ASN A 22 16.99 3.38 5.61
N TYR A 23 15.79 3.97 5.50
CA TYR A 23 15.14 4.18 4.21
C TYR A 23 15.73 5.43 3.53
N THR A 24 16.81 5.24 2.76
CA THR A 24 17.62 6.35 2.22
C THR A 24 17.53 6.55 0.71
N GLY A 25 16.83 5.67 -0.01
CA GLY A 25 16.68 5.79 -1.45
C GLY A 25 15.70 4.80 -2.05
N HIS A 26 15.36 5.06 -3.31
CA HIS A 26 14.56 4.17 -4.15
C HIS A 26 15.43 3.64 -5.28
N ASP A 27 15.42 2.34 -5.48
CA ASP A 27 16.13 1.71 -6.59
C ASP A 27 15.22 1.57 -7.79
N ARG A 28 15.69 2.12 -8.90
CA ARG A 28 14.97 2.10 -10.17
C ARG A 28 15.15 0.75 -10.86
N ASP A 29 14.05 0.02 -10.97
CA ASP A 29 13.93 -1.11 -11.89
C ASP A 29 12.53 -1.15 -12.53
N VAL A 30 12.34 -2.07 -13.48
CA VAL A 30 11.05 -2.26 -14.18
C VAL A 30 9.88 -2.47 -13.22
N SER A 31 10.10 -3.16 -12.10
CA SER A 31 9.06 -3.45 -11.12
C SER A 31 8.64 -2.20 -10.35
N PHE A 32 9.60 -1.34 -10.01
CA PHE A 32 9.35 -0.05 -9.38
C PHE A 32 8.63 0.93 -10.32
N GLU A 33 9.08 1.02 -11.57
CA GLU A 33 8.47 1.92 -12.57
C GLU A 33 7.03 1.55 -12.88
N LEU A 34 6.76 0.26 -13.04
CA LEU A 34 5.41 -0.25 -13.27
C LEU A 34 4.49 0.02 -12.10
N PHE A 35 5.00 -0.21 -10.89
CA PHE A 35 4.22 -0.04 -9.68
C PHE A 35 3.87 1.44 -9.42
N HIS A 36 4.80 2.36 -9.70
CA HIS A 36 4.58 3.79 -9.48
C HIS A 36 4.16 4.54 -10.77
N HIS A 37 3.72 3.82 -11.80
CA HIS A 37 3.50 4.35 -13.15
C HIS A 37 2.65 5.63 -13.17
N GLU A 38 1.48 5.68 -12.52
CA GLU A 38 0.62 6.88 -12.55
C GLU A 38 1.29 8.12 -11.94
N ASN A 39 2.11 7.93 -10.91
CA ASN A 39 2.79 9.04 -10.25
C ASN A 39 4.04 9.48 -11.03
N LEU A 40 4.70 8.54 -11.72
CA LEU A 40 5.84 8.83 -12.58
C LEU A 40 5.44 9.49 -13.91
N THR A 41 4.32 9.09 -14.52
CA THR A 41 3.90 9.58 -15.85
C THR A 41 2.75 10.59 -15.81
N GLY A 42 2.03 10.73 -14.69
CA GLY A 42 0.67 11.29 -14.71
C GLY A 42 0.30 12.35 -13.65
N PHE A 43 1.24 12.94 -12.92
CA PHE A 43 0.95 14.09 -12.03
C PHE A 43 2.01 15.20 -12.11
N ARG A 44 2.32 15.69 -13.32
CA ARG A 44 2.90 17.03 -13.52
C ARG A 44 2.31 17.70 -14.76
N SER A 45 1.30 18.57 -14.54
CA SER A 45 1.35 19.89 -15.16
C SER A 45 2.57 20.58 -14.56
N ASP A 46 3.73 20.39 -15.19
CA ASP A 46 4.80 21.36 -15.34
C ASP A 46 6.14 20.64 -15.60
N TRP A 47 6.48 20.58 -16.89
CA TRP A 47 7.82 20.60 -17.46
C TRP A 47 8.81 19.46 -17.11
N ALA A 48 8.98 18.60 -18.13
CA ALA A 48 10.24 17.97 -18.55
C ALA A 48 11.04 17.16 -17.49
N TYR A 49 10.77 15.86 -17.41
CA TYR A 49 11.84 14.93 -17.03
C TYR A 49 12.87 14.85 -18.18
N PRO A 50 14.18 14.96 -17.88
CA PRO A 50 15.20 14.87 -18.90
C PRO A 50 15.26 13.45 -19.46
N ARG A 51 15.26 13.39 -20.79
CA ARG A 51 15.50 12.24 -21.66
C ARG A 51 16.53 11.27 -21.05
N LEU A 52 16.18 10.00 -20.97
CA LEU A 52 17.17 8.96 -20.69
C LEU A 52 17.96 8.64 -21.95
N VAL A 53 19.26 8.80 -21.80
CA VAL A 53 20.27 8.38 -22.75
C VAL A 53 20.30 6.85 -22.72
N THR A 54 20.23 6.23 -23.90
CA THR A 54 20.49 4.80 -24.12
C THR A 54 21.76 4.35 -23.38
N PRO A 55 21.72 3.34 -22.48
CA PRO A 55 22.94 2.79 -21.92
C PRO A 55 23.67 1.98 -23.00
N THR A 56 24.72 2.54 -23.58
CA THR A 56 25.63 1.81 -24.47
C THR A 56 26.69 0.98 -23.73
N GLU A 57 26.57 0.76 -22.42
CA GLU A 57 27.58 0.00 -21.67
C GLU A 57 26.96 -1.00 -20.70
N ALA A 58 27.23 -2.28 -20.95
CA ALA A 58 26.99 -3.37 -20.03
C ALA A 58 27.75 -3.11 -18.71
N GLY A 59 27.03 -2.77 -17.64
CA GLY A 59 27.59 -2.57 -16.30
C GLY A 59 27.12 -1.34 -15.52
N ALA A 60 26.20 -0.53 -16.06
CA ALA A 60 25.60 0.57 -15.28
C ALA A 60 24.77 0.01 -14.11
N ARG A 61 25.11 0.45 -12.88
CA ARG A 61 24.29 0.22 -11.68
C ARG A 61 22.89 0.81 -11.91
N PRO A 62 21.80 0.21 -11.38
CA PRO A 62 20.50 0.87 -11.40
C PRO A 62 20.64 2.28 -10.80
N GLU A 63 20.04 3.27 -11.45
CA GLU A 63 19.99 4.64 -10.93
C GLU A 63 19.24 4.61 -9.59
N GLN A 64 19.97 4.80 -8.50
CA GLN A 64 19.36 4.94 -7.17
C GLN A 64 18.96 6.40 -6.96
N TRP A 65 17.67 6.65 -6.72
CA TRP A 65 17.20 7.96 -6.27
C TRP A 65 17.46 8.11 -4.79
N ALA A 66 18.53 8.84 -4.45
CA ALA A 66 18.83 9.17 -3.07
C ALA A 66 17.77 10.14 -2.52
N ILE A 67 17.20 9.79 -1.36
CA ILE A 67 16.29 10.67 -0.63
C ILE A 67 17.12 11.62 0.22
N ASN A 68 16.75 12.91 0.25
CA ASN A 68 17.40 13.86 1.14
C ASN A 68 17.41 13.33 2.58
N ARG A 69 18.61 13.30 3.17
CA ARG A 69 18.82 12.79 4.54
C ARG A 69 17.87 13.42 5.55
N ARG A 70 17.59 14.71 5.44
CA ARG A 70 16.65 15.41 6.31
C ARG A 70 15.24 14.82 6.20
N TYR A 71 14.77 14.54 4.99
CA TYR A 71 13.43 13.98 4.79
C TYR A 71 13.33 12.56 5.32
N ALA A 72 14.38 11.75 5.18
CA ALA A 72 14.44 10.42 5.76
C ALA A 72 14.45 10.45 7.30
N GLU A 73 15.22 11.35 7.91
CA GLU A 73 15.26 11.54 9.37
C GLU A 73 13.91 12.06 9.91
N GLU A 74 13.30 13.03 9.23
CA GLU A 74 11.98 13.57 9.60
C GLU A 74 10.86 12.53 9.42
N LEU A 75 10.93 11.65 8.40
CA LEU A 75 9.99 10.54 8.29
C LEU A 75 10.17 9.52 9.43
N ALA A 76 11.42 9.18 9.77
CA ALA A 76 11.68 8.28 10.88
C ALA A 76 11.10 8.82 12.19
N GLU A 77 11.27 10.12 12.47
CA GLU A 77 10.61 10.80 13.58
C GLU A 77 9.08 10.65 13.53
N ASP A 78 8.46 10.93 12.38
CA ASP A 78 7.00 10.85 12.22
C ASP A 78 6.45 9.42 12.44
N VAL A 79 7.19 8.38 12.02
CA VAL A 79 6.79 6.98 12.21
C VAL A 79 6.93 6.53 13.67
N GLU A 80 7.96 7.01 14.38
CA GLU A 80 8.09 6.77 15.83
C GLU A 80 6.98 7.49 16.61
N ASP A 81 6.65 8.72 16.24
CA ASP A 81 5.54 9.47 16.82
C ASP A 81 4.19 8.77 16.59
N LEU A 82 3.95 8.24 15.38
CA LEU A 82 2.75 7.43 15.10
C LEU A 82 2.66 6.22 16.04
N ALA A 83 3.75 5.50 16.24
CA ALA A 83 3.81 4.37 17.16
C ALA A 83 3.52 4.80 18.61
N GLN A 84 4.05 5.95 19.03
CA GLN A 84 3.80 6.50 20.35
C GLN A 84 2.33 6.90 20.54
N VAL A 85 1.73 7.62 19.58
CA VAL A 85 0.32 8.02 19.64
C VAL A 85 -0.60 6.79 19.77
N LEU A 86 -0.34 5.73 18.99
CA LEU A 86 -1.11 4.49 19.09
C LEU A 86 -0.96 3.83 20.47
N ALA A 87 0.24 3.82 21.03
CA ALA A 87 0.48 3.30 22.38
C ALA A 87 -0.23 4.12 23.47
N GLU A 88 -0.26 5.46 23.34
CA GLU A 88 -0.98 6.36 24.25
C GLU A 88 -2.51 6.18 24.20
N LEU A 89 -3.04 5.78 23.04
CA LEU A 89 -4.44 5.36 22.88
C LEU A 89 -4.73 3.97 23.49
N GLY A 90 -3.74 3.32 24.09
CA GLY A 90 -3.88 2.01 24.75
C GLY A 90 -3.82 0.83 23.79
N ILE A 91 -3.31 1.01 22.58
CA ILE A 91 -3.12 -0.04 21.58
C ILE A 91 -1.75 -0.69 21.80
N THR A 92 -1.68 -2.02 21.72
CA THR A 92 -0.38 -2.72 21.74
C THR A 92 0.30 -2.57 20.39
N VAL A 93 1.51 -2.00 20.38
CA VAL A 93 2.26 -1.72 19.15
C VAL A 93 3.45 -2.67 19.01
N HIS A 94 3.53 -3.36 17.87
CA HIS A 94 4.68 -4.15 17.44
C HIS A 94 5.44 -3.42 16.33
N ARG A 95 6.74 -3.72 16.19
CA ARG A 95 7.61 -3.12 15.17
C ARG A 95 8.35 -4.21 14.39
N PRO A 96 8.66 -4.00 13.10
CA PRO A 96 9.54 -4.89 12.36
C PRO A 96 10.97 -4.85 12.90
N ILE A 97 11.74 -5.89 12.58
CA ILE A 97 13.19 -5.89 12.76
C ILE A 97 13.78 -4.80 11.82
N PRO A 98 14.61 -3.88 12.34
CA PRO A 98 15.24 -2.87 11.49
C PRO A 98 16.14 -3.51 10.43
N LEU A 99 16.01 -3.04 9.18
CA LEU A 99 16.97 -3.37 8.14
C LEU A 99 18.30 -2.66 8.46
N PRO A 100 19.47 -3.32 8.36
CA PRO A 100 20.75 -2.65 8.58
C PRO A 100 21.00 -1.58 7.50
N ALA A 101 21.90 -0.63 7.78
CA ALA A 101 22.17 0.49 6.88
C ALA A 101 22.83 0.11 5.53
N ASP A 102 23.51 -1.04 5.48
CA ASP A 102 24.15 -1.58 4.28
C ASP A 102 23.76 -3.06 4.12
N PRO A 103 22.51 -3.36 3.75
CA PRO A 103 22.04 -4.72 3.61
C PRO A 103 22.56 -5.34 2.31
N ALA A 104 22.87 -6.64 2.35
CA ALA A 104 23.20 -7.37 1.12
C ALA A 104 22.01 -7.35 0.13
N PRO A 105 22.25 -7.16 -1.18
CA PRO A 105 21.19 -7.22 -2.17
C PRO A 105 20.48 -8.58 -2.19
N ILE A 106 19.18 -8.55 -2.48
CA ILE A 106 18.39 -9.74 -2.77
C ILE A 106 18.79 -10.24 -4.16
N ALA A 107 19.15 -11.51 -4.27
CA ALA A 107 19.40 -12.17 -5.53
C ALA A 107 18.20 -13.06 -5.92
N GLY A 108 17.48 -12.65 -6.95
CA GLY A 108 16.43 -13.43 -7.59
C GLY A 108 16.93 -14.18 -8.84
N LEU A 109 16.01 -14.82 -9.55
CA LEU A 109 16.33 -15.53 -10.79
C LEU A 109 16.40 -14.56 -11.98
N GLY A 110 17.59 -14.00 -12.22
CA GLY A 110 17.85 -13.08 -13.33
C GLY A 110 17.72 -11.59 -12.97
N TRP A 111 17.57 -11.27 -11.69
CA TRP A 111 17.55 -9.90 -11.18
C TRP A 111 18.19 -9.81 -9.81
N THR A 112 18.64 -8.61 -9.46
CA THR A 112 19.09 -8.27 -8.11
C THR A 112 18.45 -6.95 -7.70
N ALA A 113 18.00 -6.84 -6.45
CA ALA A 113 17.46 -5.60 -5.92
C ALA A 113 17.92 -5.40 -4.47
N PRO A 114 18.28 -4.18 -4.07
CA PRO A 114 18.54 -3.91 -2.65
C PRO A 114 17.24 -4.01 -1.85
N PRO A 115 17.25 -4.65 -0.68
CA PRO A 115 16.07 -4.70 0.16
C PRO A 115 15.74 -3.31 0.70
N VAL A 116 14.45 -3.03 0.85
CA VAL A 116 13.95 -1.81 1.52
C VAL A 116 13.41 -2.13 2.93
N PRO A 117 13.39 -1.14 3.85
CA PRO A 117 12.78 -1.33 5.16
C PRO A 117 11.29 -1.68 5.05
N ALA A 118 10.79 -2.43 6.04
CA ALA A 118 9.37 -2.75 6.19
C ALA A 118 8.59 -1.52 6.68
N LEU A 119 8.38 -0.55 5.78
CA LEU A 119 7.63 0.67 6.05
C LEU A 119 6.15 0.50 5.72
N ASN A 120 5.82 0.23 4.44
CA ASN A 120 4.45 0.02 3.96
C ASN A 120 3.98 -1.43 4.19
N ILE A 121 3.97 -1.85 5.44
CA ILE A 121 3.77 -3.27 5.82
C ILE A 121 2.39 -3.84 5.47
N ARG A 122 1.41 -2.98 5.17
CA ARG A 122 0.09 -3.34 4.66
C ARG A 122 0.16 -4.05 3.30
N ASP A 123 1.15 -3.69 2.49
CA ASP A 123 1.15 -4.06 1.08
C ASP A 123 1.50 -5.54 0.88
N ASN A 124 2.40 -6.09 1.69
CA ASN A 124 2.85 -7.49 1.55
C ASN A 124 2.20 -8.45 2.54
N THR A 125 1.18 -8.00 3.29
CA THR A 125 0.50 -8.82 4.29
C THR A 125 -0.99 -8.53 4.36
N LEU A 126 -1.81 -9.57 4.37
CA LEU A 126 -3.24 -9.50 4.63
C LEU A 126 -3.58 -10.27 5.92
N ILE A 127 -4.31 -9.63 6.84
CA ILE A 127 -4.86 -10.27 8.05
C ILE A 127 -6.35 -10.55 7.84
N LEU A 128 -6.72 -11.83 7.84
CA LEU A 128 -8.11 -12.29 7.67
C LEU A 128 -8.56 -13.15 8.85
N GLY A 129 -9.14 -12.49 9.85
CA GLY A 129 -9.51 -13.10 11.12
C GLY A 129 -8.26 -13.59 11.85
N GLU A 130 -8.16 -14.91 12.03
CA GLU A 130 -7.06 -15.59 12.71
C GLU A 130 -5.97 -16.09 11.74
N GLU A 131 -5.87 -15.51 10.54
CA GLU A 131 -4.87 -15.89 9.52
C GLU A 131 -4.04 -14.71 9.02
N ILE A 132 -2.73 -14.89 9.02
CA ILE A 132 -1.75 -14.05 8.32
C ILE A 132 -1.53 -14.65 6.94
N ILE A 133 -1.75 -13.86 5.89
CA ILE A 133 -1.42 -14.22 4.51
C ILE A 133 -0.32 -13.27 4.04
N GLU A 134 0.89 -13.79 3.83
CA GLU A 134 1.93 -13.05 3.11
C GLU A 134 1.60 -13.07 1.63
N THR A 135 1.41 -11.89 1.07
CA THR A 135 1.02 -11.71 -0.33
C THR A 135 2.26 -11.64 -1.24
N PRO A 136 2.13 -11.94 -2.55
CA PRO A 136 3.25 -11.94 -3.47
C PRO A 136 3.56 -10.51 -3.94
N PRO A 137 4.75 -9.95 -3.61
CA PRO A 137 5.11 -8.57 -3.91
C PRO A 137 5.24 -8.37 -5.42
N ALA A 138 4.78 -7.21 -5.89
CA ALA A 138 5.05 -6.75 -7.25
C ALA A 138 6.44 -6.10 -7.41
N ILE A 139 7.06 -5.61 -6.32
CA ILE A 139 8.36 -4.92 -6.37
C ILE A 139 9.49 -5.85 -5.89
N ARG A 140 10.55 -5.99 -6.70
CA ARG A 140 11.72 -6.84 -6.42
C ARG A 140 12.44 -6.49 -5.10
N ALA A 141 12.60 -5.20 -4.81
CA ALA A 141 13.20 -4.72 -3.56
C ALA A 141 12.43 -5.15 -2.29
N ARG A 142 11.14 -5.48 -2.43
CA ARG A 142 10.25 -5.87 -1.34
C ARG A 142 10.10 -7.39 -1.19
N TYR A 143 10.84 -8.16 -1.99
CA TYR A 143 10.70 -9.62 -2.07
C TYR A 143 10.85 -10.34 -0.73
N LEU A 144 11.72 -9.84 0.15
CA LEU A 144 11.97 -10.38 1.50
C LEU A 144 11.41 -9.50 2.63
N GLU A 145 10.59 -8.49 2.34
CA GLU A 145 10.12 -7.50 3.33
C GLU A 145 9.45 -8.16 4.55
N THR A 146 8.60 -9.17 4.33
CA THR A 146 7.90 -9.90 5.41
C THR A 146 8.84 -10.68 6.32
N ARG A 147 10.10 -10.92 5.92
CA ARG A 147 11.10 -11.53 6.81
C ARG A 147 11.46 -10.61 7.98
N LEU A 148 11.35 -9.30 7.80
CA LEU A 148 11.53 -8.32 8.87
C LEU A 148 10.40 -8.40 9.91
N LEU A 149 9.26 -9.04 9.58
CA LEU A 149 8.12 -9.27 10.47
C LEU A 149 8.10 -10.67 11.07
N ALA A 150 9.04 -11.55 10.69
CA ALA A 150 9.00 -12.97 11.03
C ALA A 150 8.97 -13.25 12.54
N GLN A 151 9.60 -12.41 13.36
CA GLN A 151 9.55 -12.55 14.82
C GLN A 151 8.12 -12.35 15.35
N VAL A 152 7.42 -11.32 14.87
CA VAL A 152 6.04 -11.01 15.27
C VAL A 152 5.09 -12.08 14.75
N PHE A 153 5.23 -12.49 13.49
CA PHE A 153 4.42 -13.54 12.88
C PHE A 153 4.63 -14.91 13.56
N THR A 154 5.86 -15.23 13.94
CA THR A 154 6.16 -16.44 14.72
C THR A 154 5.44 -16.43 16.06
N ALA A 155 5.39 -15.28 16.75
CA ALA A 155 4.68 -15.16 18.02
C ALA A 155 3.17 -15.36 17.85
N TYR A 156 2.55 -14.83 16.79
CA TYR A 156 1.14 -15.12 16.47
C TYR A 156 0.91 -16.60 16.15
N TRP A 157 1.76 -17.20 15.34
CA TRP A 157 1.66 -18.61 14.97
C TRP A 157 1.79 -19.52 16.21
N GLN A 158 2.76 -19.25 17.09
CA GLN A 158 2.90 -19.96 18.38
C GLN A 158 1.67 -19.81 19.27
N ALA A 159 0.96 -18.68 19.16
CA ALA A 159 -0.31 -18.42 19.84
C ALA A 159 -1.54 -19.02 19.12
N GLY A 160 -1.36 -19.75 18.02
CA GLY A 160 -2.41 -20.49 17.32
C GLY A 160 -2.92 -19.85 16.01
N ALA A 161 -2.36 -18.72 15.57
CA ALA A 161 -2.74 -18.13 14.29
C ALA A 161 -2.31 -19.01 13.10
N ARG A 162 -3.10 -19.00 12.03
CA ARG A 162 -2.67 -19.54 10.73
C ARG A 162 -1.67 -18.57 10.12
N TRP A 163 -0.60 -19.11 9.54
CA TRP A 163 0.41 -18.33 8.82
C TRP A 163 0.65 -18.96 7.45
N THR A 164 0.18 -18.28 6.41
CA THR A 164 0.16 -18.74 5.03
C THR A 164 1.01 -17.81 4.18
N THR A 165 1.68 -18.35 3.16
CA THR A 165 2.39 -17.56 2.15
C THR A 165 1.85 -17.91 0.77
N MET A 166 1.42 -16.89 0.03
CA MET A 166 1.07 -17.04 -1.38
C MET A 166 2.32 -17.45 -2.19
N PRO A 167 2.17 -18.17 -3.32
CA PRO A 167 3.30 -18.52 -4.17
C PRO A 167 4.09 -17.28 -4.57
N ARG A 168 5.38 -17.24 -4.25
CA ARG A 168 6.25 -16.10 -4.54
C ARG A 168 6.58 -16.07 -6.04
N PRO A 169 6.47 -14.90 -6.70
CA PRO A 169 6.74 -14.77 -8.13
C PRO A 169 8.24 -14.84 -8.42
N VAL A 170 8.60 -15.27 -9.63
CA VAL A 170 9.97 -15.26 -10.14
C VAL A 170 10.43 -13.83 -10.41
N LEU A 171 9.52 -12.94 -10.81
CA LEU A 171 9.77 -11.52 -11.12
C LEU A 171 10.81 -11.30 -12.23
N THR A 172 10.78 -12.09 -13.30
CA THR A 172 11.50 -11.72 -14.53
C THR A 172 10.82 -10.52 -15.18
N ASP A 173 11.45 -9.88 -16.17
CA ASP A 173 10.84 -8.74 -16.85
C ASP A 173 9.54 -9.15 -17.57
N ALA A 174 9.47 -10.40 -18.05
CA ALA A 174 8.28 -10.97 -18.68
C ALA A 174 7.15 -11.34 -17.68
N SER A 175 7.39 -11.24 -16.38
CA SER A 175 6.38 -11.52 -15.35
C SER A 175 5.29 -10.47 -15.29
N PHE A 176 5.58 -9.24 -15.74
CA PHE A 176 4.72 -8.08 -15.54
C PHE A 176 3.74 -7.83 -16.68
N ASP A 177 2.46 -7.62 -16.34
CA ASP A 177 1.46 -7.15 -17.29
C ASP A 177 1.54 -5.64 -17.50
N LEU A 178 1.87 -5.26 -18.74
CA LEU A 178 2.00 -3.86 -19.17
C LEU A 178 0.67 -3.25 -19.65
N SER A 179 -0.44 -4.00 -19.62
CA SER A 179 -1.73 -3.60 -20.18
C SER A 179 -2.28 -2.31 -19.57
N TYR A 180 -2.07 -2.09 -18.27
CA TYR A 180 -2.50 -0.87 -17.58
C TYR A 180 -1.66 0.34 -18.02
N ALA A 181 -0.32 0.18 -18.03
CA ALA A 181 0.61 1.25 -18.38
C ALA A 181 0.53 1.66 -19.86
N ARG A 182 0.08 0.75 -20.73
CA ARG A 182 -0.06 0.98 -22.18
C ARG A 182 -1.45 1.47 -22.59
N ASP A 183 -2.38 1.60 -21.66
CA ASP A 183 -3.74 2.02 -21.97
C ASP A 183 -3.84 3.55 -22.07
N ALA A 184 -4.13 4.04 -23.28
CA ALA A 184 -4.27 5.46 -23.56
C ALA A 184 -5.40 6.14 -22.76
N THR A 185 -6.34 5.36 -22.21
CA THR A 185 -7.44 5.87 -21.37
C THR A 185 -7.05 6.06 -19.91
N THR A 186 -6.00 5.37 -19.44
CA THR A 186 -5.46 5.50 -18.07
C THR A 186 -4.25 6.43 -18.05
N THR A 187 -3.51 6.55 -19.15
CA THR A 187 -2.43 7.54 -19.30
C THR A 187 -3.01 8.89 -19.71
N LEU A 188 -2.95 9.89 -18.84
CA LEU A 188 -3.39 11.27 -19.10
C LEU A 188 -2.56 11.95 -20.21
N GLY A 189 -2.82 11.60 -21.47
CA GLY A 189 -2.46 12.38 -22.68
C GLY A 189 -0.98 12.67 -22.94
N GLY A 190 -0.05 12.19 -22.12
CA GLY A 190 1.39 12.26 -22.36
C GLY A 190 1.86 11.16 -23.33
N PRO A 191 2.97 11.35 -24.05
CA PRO A 191 3.61 10.22 -24.72
C PRO A 191 3.93 9.16 -23.65
N THR A 192 3.34 7.97 -23.79
CA THR A 192 3.79 6.80 -23.05
C THR A 192 5.22 6.54 -23.51
N GLU A 193 6.23 6.98 -22.75
CA GLU A 193 7.54 6.38 -22.91
C GLU A 193 7.35 4.89 -22.61
N PRO A 194 7.69 4.00 -23.55
CA PRO A 194 7.55 2.59 -23.30
C PRO A 194 8.38 2.24 -22.07
N ILE A 195 7.80 1.47 -21.16
CA ILE A 195 8.57 0.75 -20.15
C ILE A 195 9.46 -0.20 -20.96
N ASP A 196 10.76 0.12 -20.97
CA ASP A 196 11.68 -0.26 -22.04
C ASP A 196 12.08 -1.76 -22.03
N ASP A 197 12.34 -2.26 -23.23
CA ASP A 197 13.02 -3.51 -23.64
C ASP A 197 13.15 -4.63 -22.57
N PRO A 198 12.06 -5.30 -22.18
CA PRO A 198 12.11 -6.43 -21.24
C PRO A 198 13.01 -7.53 -21.81
N GLN A 199 13.99 -7.99 -21.03
CA GLN A 199 14.95 -8.97 -21.52
C GLN A 199 14.42 -10.40 -21.32
N PRO A 200 14.53 -11.27 -22.34
CA PRO A 200 14.12 -12.65 -22.20
C PRO A 200 15.01 -13.36 -21.17
N SER A 201 14.38 -14.16 -20.31
CA SER A 201 15.05 -14.93 -19.27
C SER A 201 14.72 -16.41 -19.42
N PRO A 202 15.67 -17.33 -19.16
CA PRO A 202 15.38 -18.76 -19.13
C PRO A 202 14.39 -19.16 -18.02
N TYR A 203 14.07 -18.23 -17.11
CA TYR A 203 13.12 -18.40 -16.02
C TYR A 203 11.74 -17.78 -16.31
N ASP A 204 11.50 -17.30 -17.54
CA ASP A 204 10.22 -16.71 -17.92
C ASP A 204 9.06 -17.70 -17.82
N VAL A 205 8.02 -17.30 -17.10
CA VAL A 205 6.79 -18.08 -16.88
C VAL A 205 5.52 -17.34 -17.31
N GLY A 206 5.66 -16.14 -17.89
CA GLY A 206 4.57 -15.23 -18.23
C GLY A 206 3.95 -14.59 -16.98
N TYR A 207 2.69 -14.17 -17.07
CA TYR A 207 2.01 -13.50 -15.96
C TYR A 207 1.89 -14.38 -14.71
N GLU A 208 2.45 -13.87 -13.61
CA GLU A 208 2.48 -14.51 -12.30
C GLU A 208 1.38 -13.97 -11.36
N MET A 209 1.20 -14.61 -10.21
CA MET A 209 0.39 -14.06 -9.12
C MET A 209 1.15 -12.88 -8.49
N MET A 210 0.60 -11.68 -8.59
CA MET A 210 1.06 -10.48 -7.88
C MET A 210 -0.19 -9.79 -7.36
N LEU A 211 -0.29 -9.57 -6.06
CA LEU A 211 -1.45 -8.95 -5.42
C LEU A 211 -0.98 -8.41 -4.08
N ASP A 212 -1.02 -7.11 -3.88
CA ASP A 212 -0.69 -6.53 -2.59
C ASP A 212 -1.91 -6.58 -1.64
N GLY A 213 -1.68 -6.76 -0.35
CA GLY A 213 -2.70 -6.69 0.70
C GLY A 213 -3.46 -5.36 0.69
N ALA A 214 -2.77 -4.26 0.33
CA ALA A 214 -3.35 -2.92 0.17
C ALA A 214 -4.30 -2.79 -1.05
N GLN A 215 -4.47 -3.85 -1.87
CA GLN A 215 -5.53 -3.91 -2.88
C GLN A 215 -6.87 -4.44 -2.33
N VAL A 216 -6.88 -4.91 -1.09
CA VAL A 216 -8.00 -5.60 -0.46
C VAL A 216 -8.60 -4.73 0.64
N LEU A 217 -9.83 -4.27 0.44
CA LEU A 217 -10.66 -3.70 1.50
C LEU A 217 -11.41 -4.83 2.21
N ARG A 218 -11.33 -4.88 3.55
CA ARG A 218 -11.95 -5.92 4.38
C ARG A 218 -13.23 -5.41 5.03
N LEU A 219 -14.32 -6.16 4.88
CA LEU A 219 -15.64 -5.87 5.42
C LEU A 219 -16.26 -7.15 5.99
N GLY A 220 -15.75 -7.63 7.12
CA GLY A 220 -16.27 -8.83 7.77
C GLY A 220 -16.14 -10.06 6.85
N ARG A 221 -17.27 -10.57 6.36
CA ARG A 221 -17.33 -11.68 5.40
C ARG A 221 -16.96 -11.29 3.96
N ASP A 222 -16.91 -10.01 3.63
CA ASP A 222 -16.74 -9.53 2.26
C ASP A 222 -15.38 -8.86 2.07
N LEU A 223 -14.74 -9.16 0.95
CA LEU A 223 -13.48 -8.57 0.52
C LEU A 223 -13.69 -7.86 -0.82
N VAL A 224 -13.52 -6.54 -0.85
CA VAL A 224 -13.52 -5.79 -2.12
C VAL A 224 -12.08 -5.69 -2.61
N VAL A 225 -11.81 -6.22 -3.80
CA VAL A 225 -10.44 -6.36 -4.31
C VAL A 225 -10.27 -5.65 -5.64
N ASN A 226 -9.34 -4.69 -5.69
CA ASN A 226 -8.99 -3.98 -6.92
C ASN A 226 -8.20 -4.88 -7.88
N ILE A 227 -8.60 -4.91 -9.16
CA ILE A 227 -7.94 -5.64 -10.23
C ILE A 227 -7.65 -4.67 -11.37
N ALA A 228 -6.42 -4.16 -11.42
CA ALA A 228 -5.97 -3.30 -12.50
C ALA A 228 -5.49 -4.05 -13.75
N GLN A 229 -4.89 -5.23 -13.58
CA GLN A 229 -4.14 -5.96 -14.62
C GLN A 229 -4.14 -7.49 -14.38
N ALA A 230 -3.59 -8.27 -15.31
CA ALA A 230 -3.71 -9.73 -15.35
C ALA A 230 -3.02 -10.49 -14.19
N ASN A 231 -1.89 -9.99 -13.68
CA ASN A 231 -1.25 -10.50 -12.47
C ASN A 231 -2.15 -10.35 -11.23
N HIS A 232 -2.82 -9.20 -11.05
CA HIS A 232 -3.80 -9.00 -9.97
C HIS A 232 -4.92 -10.04 -10.06
N ALA A 233 -5.46 -10.26 -11.26
CA ALA A 233 -6.51 -11.24 -11.49
C ALA A 233 -6.07 -12.66 -11.08
N ARG A 234 -4.83 -13.06 -11.38
CA ARG A 234 -4.26 -14.36 -10.95
C ARG A 234 -4.10 -14.45 -9.43
N GLY A 235 -3.68 -13.37 -8.79
CA GLY A 235 -3.60 -13.29 -7.33
C GLY A 235 -4.98 -13.45 -6.66
N VAL A 236 -6.00 -12.79 -7.22
CA VAL A 236 -7.39 -12.93 -6.75
C VAL A 236 -7.93 -14.34 -6.97
N ASP A 237 -7.66 -14.97 -8.12
CA ASP A 237 -8.05 -16.36 -8.38
C ASP A 237 -7.46 -17.33 -7.33
N TRP A 238 -6.21 -17.08 -6.87
CA TRP A 238 -5.62 -17.84 -5.78
C TRP A 238 -6.33 -17.58 -4.46
N LEU A 239 -6.58 -16.30 -4.13
CA LEU A 239 -7.22 -15.90 -2.89
C LEU A 239 -8.62 -16.50 -2.77
N GLU A 240 -9.42 -16.46 -3.84
CA GLU A 240 -10.76 -17.04 -3.88
C GLU A 240 -10.75 -18.54 -3.58
N ARG A 241 -9.83 -19.28 -4.20
CA ARG A 241 -9.67 -20.73 -3.96
C ARG A 241 -9.21 -21.04 -2.54
N HIS A 242 -8.29 -20.24 -2.00
CA HIS A 242 -7.72 -20.42 -0.67
C HIS A 242 -8.71 -20.10 0.46
N LEU A 243 -9.52 -19.06 0.26
CA LEU A 243 -10.51 -18.66 1.24
C LEU A 243 -11.75 -19.56 1.20
N GLY A 244 -12.16 -20.03 0.02
CA GLY A 244 -13.37 -20.83 -0.17
C GLY A 244 -14.58 -20.12 0.43
N ASP A 245 -15.49 -20.87 1.06
CA ASP A 245 -16.74 -20.32 1.60
C ASP A 245 -16.55 -19.44 2.86
N ARG A 246 -15.31 -19.21 3.32
CA ARG A 246 -15.03 -18.37 4.51
C ARG A 246 -15.24 -16.89 4.24
N TYR A 247 -15.01 -16.44 3.00
CA TYR A 247 -15.12 -15.04 2.59
C TYR A 247 -15.71 -14.95 1.18
N ARG A 248 -16.42 -13.86 0.90
CA ARG A 248 -16.92 -13.51 -0.44
C ARG A 248 -16.02 -12.45 -1.05
N ILE A 249 -15.51 -12.71 -2.25
CA ILE A 249 -14.65 -11.78 -2.97
C ILE A 249 -15.47 -11.00 -3.99
N HIS A 250 -15.39 -9.67 -3.91
CA HIS A 250 -16.00 -8.73 -4.83
C HIS A 250 -14.89 -8.09 -5.67
N ARG A 251 -14.82 -8.47 -6.94
CA ARG A 251 -13.81 -7.97 -7.88
C ARG A 251 -14.23 -6.60 -8.41
N VAL A 252 -13.42 -5.57 -8.19
CA VAL A 252 -13.59 -4.24 -8.78
C VAL A 252 -12.43 -3.97 -9.73
N TYR A 253 -12.72 -3.43 -10.91
CA TYR A 253 -11.73 -3.35 -11.98
C TYR A 253 -11.22 -1.93 -12.15
N ARG A 254 -9.90 -1.76 -12.10
CA ARG A 254 -9.21 -0.49 -12.38
C ARG A 254 -9.75 0.68 -11.55
N MET A 255 -10.02 0.45 -10.26
CA MET A 255 -10.33 1.55 -9.32
C MET A 255 -9.07 2.37 -9.02
N ALA A 256 -7.93 1.69 -8.98
CA ALA A 256 -6.59 2.26 -8.94
C ALA A 256 -5.66 1.43 -9.84
N ASP A 257 -4.49 1.96 -10.15
CA ASP A 257 -3.39 1.21 -10.79
C ASP A 257 -2.89 0.05 -9.90
N ASN A 258 -2.81 0.30 -8.59
CA ASN A 258 -2.42 -0.67 -7.58
C ASN A 258 -3.37 -0.61 -6.37
N HIS A 259 -3.04 0.13 -5.33
CA HIS A 259 -3.71 0.05 -4.02
C HIS A 259 -5.04 0.80 -3.95
N ILE A 260 -6.00 0.24 -3.20
CA ILE A 260 -7.37 0.79 -3.05
C ILE A 260 -7.50 1.74 -1.84
N ASP A 261 -6.58 1.67 -0.90
CA ASP A 261 -6.61 2.30 0.42
C ASP A 261 -6.38 3.84 0.43
N SER A 262 -6.18 4.45 -0.74
CA SER A 262 -6.29 5.90 -0.95
C SER A 262 -7.47 6.30 -1.86
N MET A 263 -8.19 5.32 -2.40
CA MET A 263 -9.42 5.49 -3.18
C MET A 263 -10.65 5.33 -2.30
N LEU A 264 -10.68 4.28 -1.47
CA LEU A 264 -11.83 3.90 -0.68
C LEU A 264 -11.40 3.20 0.62
N LEU A 265 -11.88 3.72 1.75
CA LEU A 265 -11.75 3.10 3.07
C LEU A 265 -13.10 2.99 3.75
N ALA A 266 -13.34 1.88 4.44
CA ALA A 266 -14.50 1.73 5.33
C ALA A 266 -14.19 2.32 6.70
N LEU A 267 -14.95 3.33 7.12
CA LEU A 267 -14.71 4.01 8.40
C LEU A 267 -15.56 3.46 9.55
N ARG A 268 -16.75 2.92 9.22
CA ARG A 268 -17.68 2.20 10.10
C ARG A 268 -18.76 1.53 9.24
N PRO A 269 -19.61 0.64 9.78
CA PRO A 269 -20.71 0.06 9.01
C PRO A 269 -21.59 1.14 8.38
N GLY A 270 -21.82 1.06 7.07
CA GLY A 270 -22.63 2.03 6.32
C GLY A 270 -21.90 3.30 5.85
N VAL A 271 -20.60 3.48 6.16
CA VAL A 271 -19.87 4.72 5.83
C VAL A 271 -18.49 4.44 5.24
N PHE A 272 -18.28 4.97 4.04
CA PHE A 272 -16.98 5.01 3.38
C PHE A 272 -16.38 6.42 3.40
N LEU A 273 -15.04 6.49 3.49
CA LEU A 273 -14.25 7.63 3.01
C LEU A 273 -13.83 7.31 1.57
N ALA A 274 -14.20 8.17 0.62
CA ALA A 274 -13.95 7.96 -0.79
C ALA A 274 -13.24 9.15 -1.42
N ARG A 275 -12.33 8.88 -2.36
CA ARG A 275 -11.62 9.92 -3.10
C ARG A 275 -12.53 10.77 -3.97
N HIS A 276 -13.56 10.15 -4.56
CA HIS A 276 -14.63 10.82 -5.31
C HIS A 276 -15.89 9.95 -5.36
N ASP A 277 -17.04 10.55 -5.64
CA ASP A 277 -18.34 9.84 -5.61
C ASP A 277 -18.49 8.80 -6.75
N GLY A 278 -17.84 9.01 -7.90
CA GLY A 278 -17.86 8.06 -9.02
C GLY A 278 -17.33 6.64 -8.71
N ILE A 279 -16.65 6.44 -7.57
CA ILE A 279 -16.25 5.11 -7.08
C ILE A 279 -17.48 4.24 -6.79
N ARG A 280 -18.61 4.85 -6.44
CA ARG A 280 -19.86 4.16 -6.11
C ARG A 280 -20.29 3.16 -7.18
N ASP A 281 -20.23 3.56 -8.46
CA ASP A 281 -20.67 2.75 -9.58
C ASP A 281 -19.80 1.49 -9.81
N MET A 282 -18.62 1.44 -9.19
CA MET A 282 -17.68 0.33 -9.28
C MET A 282 -17.94 -0.74 -8.21
N LEU A 283 -18.68 -0.41 -7.14
CA LEU A 283 -18.90 -1.31 -6.01
C LEU A 283 -20.07 -2.28 -6.25
N PRO A 284 -20.10 -3.43 -5.55
CA PRO A 284 -21.28 -4.28 -5.46
C PRO A 284 -22.53 -3.50 -5.02
N GLU A 285 -23.68 -3.82 -5.60
CA GLU A 285 -24.96 -3.13 -5.38
C GLU A 285 -25.27 -2.82 -3.90
N PRO A 286 -25.12 -3.76 -2.93
CA PRO A 286 -25.42 -3.45 -1.52
C PRO A 286 -24.57 -2.31 -0.95
N LEU A 287 -23.31 -2.20 -1.37
CA LEU A 287 -22.36 -1.20 -0.90
C LEU A 287 -22.59 0.17 -1.56
N GLN A 288 -23.29 0.22 -2.70
CA GLN A 288 -23.63 1.49 -3.36
C GLN A 288 -24.61 2.33 -2.54
N SER A 289 -25.34 1.73 -1.59
CA SER A 289 -26.27 2.42 -0.70
C SER A 289 -25.59 3.11 0.49
N TRP A 290 -24.33 2.77 0.78
CA TRP A 290 -23.59 3.33 1.90
C TRP A 290 -23.35 4.83 1.69
N LYS A 291 -23.13 5.54 2.80
CA LYS A 291 -22.74 6.95 2.76
C LYS A 291 -21.29 7.06 2.30
N PHE A 292 -21.02 7.96 1.36
CA PHE A 292 -19.67 8.28 0.90
C PHE A 292 -19.32 9.66 1.42
N ILE A 293 -18.33 9.73 2.29
CA ILE A 293 -17.71 10.98 2.70
C ILE A 293 -16.65 11.29 1.65
N VAL A 294 -16.87 12.36 0.89
CA VAL A 294 -15.93 12.84 -0.14
C VAL A 294 -15.37 14.18 0.34
N PRO A 295 -14.10 14.23 0.78
CA PRO A 295 -13.48 15.47 1.23
C PRO A 295 -13.18 16.40 0.05
N PRO A 296 -12.96 17.70 0.31
CA PRO A 296 -12.49 18.62 -0.73
C PRO A 296 -11.15 18.17 -1.29
N GLN A 297 -10.80 18.69 -2.47
CA GLN A 297 -9.48 18.48 -3.06
C GLN A 297 -8.38 18.89 -2.06
N PRO A 298 -7.29 18.10 -1.91
CA PRO A 298 -6.20 18.43 -1.01
C PRO A 298 -5.58 19.80 -1.32
N ASP A 299 -5.34 20.60 -0.29
CA ASP A 299 -4.63 21.87 -0.42
C ASP A 299 -3.15 21.61 -0.74
N THR A 300 -2.67 22.12 -1.87
CA THR A 300 -1.26 21.99 -2.26
C THR A 300 -0.30 22.63 -1.26
N GLY A 301 -0.76 23.62 -0.48
CA GLY A 301 0.00 24.25 0.59
C GLY A 301 0.18 23.37 1.84
N ALA A 302 -0.55 22.26 1.96
CA ALA A 302 -0.45 21.31 3.07
C ALA A 302 0.69 20.27 2.91
N PHE A 303 1.53 20.42 1.88
CA PHE A 303 2.65 19.52 1.60
C PHE A 303 3.98 20.26 1.72
N PRO A 304 5.04 19.59 2.22
CA PRO A 304 6.39 20.14 2.14
C PRO A 304 6.78 20.46 0.70
N THR A 305 7.55 21.53 0.50
CA THR A 305 8.21 21.80 -0.77
C THR A 305 9.46 20.95 -0.88
N TYR A 306 9.52 20.14 -1.93
CA TYR A 306 10.67 19.30 -2.27
C TYR A 306 11.54 19.98 -3.33
N GLY A 307 12.80 19.55 -3.44
CA GLY A 307 13.70 19.99 -4.51
C GLY A 307 13.40 19.28 -5.83
N ASP A 308 13.95 19.83 -6.92
CA ASP A 308 13.69 19.33 -8.29
C ASP A 308 14.13 17.87 -8.52
N ALA A 309 15.09 17.39 -7.73
CA ALA A 309 15.62 16.03 -7.80
C ALA A 309 14.87 15.01 -6.93
N ASP A 310 13.93 15.45 -6.08
CA ASP A 310 13.20 14.57 -5.18
C ASP A 310 12.07 13.84 -5.93
N LEU A 311 12.02 12.52 -5.75
CA LEU A 311 11.02 11.68 -6.37
C LEU A 311 9.74 11.61 -5.51
N VAL A 312 8.63 12.07 -6.07
CA VAL A 312 7.32 12.04 -5.40
C VAL A 312 6.53 10.84 -5.89
N LEU A 313 6.27 9.88 -5.00
CA LEU A 313 5.69 8.57 -5.32
C LEU A 313 4.18 8.49 -5.17
N THR A 314 3.53 9.52 -4.61
CA THR A 314 2.09 9.50 -4.42
C THR A 314 1.41 10.80 -4.84
N SER A 315 0.14 10.68 -5.21
CA SER A 315 -0.76 11.81 -5.38
C SER A 315 -1.00 12.54 -4.05
N PRO A 316 -1.49 13.80 -4.09
CA PRO A 316 -1.93 14.52 -2.90
C PRO A 316 -3.04 13.81 -2.09
N TYR A 317 -3.77 12.87 -2.70
CA TYR A 317 -4.84 12.13 -2.02
C TYR A 317 -4.33 11.07 -1.04
N ILE A 318 -3.01 10.94 -0.86
CA ILE A 318 -2.42 10.03 0.14
C ILE A 318 -2.91 10.32 1.57
N ASP A 319 -3.36 11.55 1.87
CA ASP A 319 -3.95 11.86 3.18
C ASP A 319 -5.31 11.17 3.44
N LEU A 320 -5.96 10.62 2.41
CA LEU A 320 -7.14 9.79 2.59
C LEU A 320 -6.83 8.43 3.21
N ASN A 321 -5.55 8.03 3.20
CA ASN A 321 -5.06 6.78 3.77
C ASN A 321 -4.97 6.86 5.31
N VAL A 322 -6.13 7.12 5.92
CA VAL A 322 -6.34 7.29 7.36
C VAL A 322 -6.41 5.96 8.08
N LEU A 323 -6.23 5.96 9.41
CA LEU A 323 -6.34 4.76 10.23
C LEU A 323 -7.46 4.91 11.26
N SER A 324 -8.50 4.08 11.17
CA SER A 324 -9.54 4.01 12.20
C SER A 324 -9.05 3.26 13.43
N VAL A 325 -9.17 3.91 14.58
CA VAL A 325 -8.95 3.32 15.92
C VAL A 325 -10.19 2.55 16.36
N ASP A 326 -11.36 3.12 16.12
CA ASP A 326 -12.67 2.50 16.26
C ASP A 326 -13.66 3.18 15.30
N GLU A 327 -14.94 2.82 15.39
CA GLU A 327 -15.99 3.30 14.47
C GLU A 327 -16.23 4.81 14.55
N ASP A 328 -15.75 5.47 15.60
CA ASP A 328 -15.96 6.90 15.82
C ASP A 328 -14.64 7.68 15.87
N THR A 329 -13.47 7.01 15.87
CA THR A 329 -12.17 7.65 16.07
C THR A 329 -11.20 7.31 14.96
N VAL A 330 -10.61 8.34 14.33
CA VAL A 330 -9.74 8.21 13.15
C VAL A 330 -8.47 9.05 13.27
N LEU A 331 -7.32 8.45 12.96
CA LEU A 331 -6.04 9.17 12.81
C LEU A 331 -5.96 9.81 11.44
N VAL A 332 -5.72 11.12 11.42
CA VAL A 332 -5.66 11.93 10.21
C VAL A 332 -4.41 12.78 10.24
N ASN A 333 -3.79 13.01 9.09
CA ASN A 333 -2.60 13.85 9.05
C ASN A 333 -2.96 15.26 9.49
N GLN A 334 -2.25 15.79 10.49
CA GLN A 334 -2.54 17.09 11.10
C GLN A 334 -2.55 18.25 10.09
N ASP A 335 -1.76 18.12 9.01
CA ASP A 335 -1.65 19.14 7.98
C ASP A 335 -2.83 19.10 6.98
N CYS A 336 -3.58 18.01 6.92
CA CYS A 336 -4.75 17.85 6.05
C CYS A 336 -6.04 18.43 6.67
N THR A 337 -6.01 19.72 6.98
CA THR A 337 -7.10 20.40 7.73
C THR A 337 -8.47 20.32 7.07
N GLY A 338 -8.54 20.20 5.74
CA GLY A 338 -9.79 20.00 5.00
C GLY A 338 -10.46 18.67 5.36
N LEU A 339 -9.69 17.58 5.38
CA LEU A 339 -10.17 16.25 5.75
C LEU A 339 -10.58 16.19 7.22
N ILE A 340 -9.80 16.81 8.11
CA ILE A 340 -10.12 16.91 9.54
C ILE A 340 -11.52 17.53 9.72
N LYS A 341 -11.76 18.71 9.15
CA LYS A 341 -13.05 19.41 9.24
C LYS A 341 -14.20 18.59 8.64
N THR A 342 -13.96 17.90 7.53
CA THR A 342 -14.96 17.03 6.91
C THR A 342 -15.35 15.88 7.83
N LEU A 343 -14.38 15.20 8.45
CA LEU A 343 -14.64 14.07 9.34
C LEU A 343 -15.28 14.50 10.67
N GLU A 344 -14.86 15.64 11.25
CA GLU A 344 -15.51 16.22 12.43
C GLU A 344 -16.97 16.61 12.17
N ALA A 345 -17.26 17.18 10.99
CA ALA A 345 -18.64 17.48 10.56
C ALA A 345 -19.49 16.21 10.38
N GLU A 346 -18.84 15.09 10.14
CA GLU A 346 -19.42 13.74 10.05
C GLU A 346 -19.43 13.00 11.41
N HIS A 347 -19.16 13.73 12.48
CA HIS A 347 -19.18 13.28 13.87
C HIS A 347 -18.10 12.25 14.25
N PHE A 348 -16.99 12.21 13.52
CA PHE A 348 -15.80 11.48 13.95
C PHE A 348 -14.99 12.30 14.95
N THR A 349 -14.41 11.62 15.94
CA THR A 349 -13.29 12.10 16.73
C THR A 349 -12.03 11.97 15.90
N VAL A 350 -11.44 13.09 15.51
CA VAL A 350 -10.20 13.09 14.72
C VAL A 350 -8.99 13.22 15.63
N VAL A 351 -8.03 12.30 15.49
CA VAL A 351 -6.72 12.36 16.15
C VAL A 351 -5.70 12.87 15.13
N PRO A 352 -5.31 14.16 15.19
CA PRO A 352 -4.32 14.70 14.27
C PRO A 352 -2.93 14.16 14.61
N VAL A 353 -2.25 13.59 13.62
CA VAL A 353 -0.88 13.05 13.75
C VAL A 353 0.01 13.64 12.66
N ARG A 354 1.24 13.99 12.99
CA ARG A 354 2.21 14.55 12.04
C ARG A 354 2.67 13.48 11.05
N HIS A 355 2.60 13.78 9.74
CA HIS A 355 3.13 12.90 8.70
C HIS A 355 3.63 13.68 7.48
N ARG A 356 4.84 14.24 7.57
CA ARG A 356 5.37 15.24 6.62
C ARG A 356 5.69 14.66 5.24
N HIS A 357 6.45 13.57 5.21
CA HIS A 357 7.11 13.09 3.97
C HIS A 357 6.45 11.89 3.30
N ARG A 358 5.24 11.51 3.72
CA ARG A 358 4.41 10.43 3.16
C ARG A 358 4.47 10.28 1.63
N ARG A 359 4.50 11.41 0.90
CA ARG A 359 4.52 11.42 -0.57
C ARG A 359 5.83 10.93 -1.18
N LEU A 360 6.95 11.02 -0.46
CA LEU A 360 8.24 10.49 -0.92
C LEU A 360 8.38 8.99 -0.67
N PHE A 361 7.55 8.42 0.22
CA PHE A 361 7.70 7.06 0.73
C PHE A 361 6.51 6.14 0.45
N GLY A 362 5.50 6.63 -0.27
CA GLY A 362 4.49 5.76 -0.88
C GLY A 362 3.33 5.36 0.04
N GLY A 363 3.12 5.98 1.21
CA GLY A 363 2.11 5.49 2.15
C GLY A 363 1.61 6.51 3.16
N GLY A 364 0.35 6.34 3.59
CA GLY A 364 -0.24 7.04 4.73
C GLY A 364 -0.27 6.16 5.98
N PHE A 365 -1.20 6.43 6.91
CA PHE A 365 -1.26 5.68 8.17
C PHE A 365 -1.75 4.25 7.98
N HIS A 366 -2.68 4.00 7.05
CA HIS A 366 -3.16 2.65 6.78
C HIS A 366 -2.08 1.79 6.09
N CYS A 367 -1.34 2.34 5.13
CA CYS A 367 -0.21 1.66 4.48
C CYS A 367 0.91 1.31 5.48
N PHE A 368 1.23 2.25 6.38
CA PHE A 368 2.34 2.12 7.34
C PHE A 368 2.03 1.16 8.51
N THR A 369 0.80 0.67 8.59
CA THR A 369 0.36 -0.14 9.72
C THR A 369 -0.31 -1.43 9.27
N LEU A 370 -0.31 -2.41 10.16
CA LEU A 370 -0.99 -3.70 9.96
C LEU A 370 -1.75 -4.05 11.24
N ASP A 371 -3.06 -3.87 11.25
CA ASP A 371 -3.91 -4.20 12.38
C ASP A 371 -4.06 -5.72 12.52
N THR A 372 -3.56 -6.22 13.64
CA THR A 372 -3.47 -7.66 13.91
C THR A 372 -4.56 -8.12 14.87
N ARG A 373 -5.12 -7.20 15.67
CA ARG A 373 -6.25 -7.48 16.54
C ARG A 373 -7.20 -6.30 16.64
N ARG A 374 -8.45 -6.53 16.23
CA ARG A 374 -9.62 -5.69 16.51
C ARG A 374 -10.67 -6.49 17.28
N ASP A 375 -11.57 -5.80 17.98
CA ASP A 375 -12.65 -6.45 18.77
C ASP A 375 -13.80 -6.98 17.89
N GLY A 376 -13.89 -6.56 16.62
CA GLY A 376 -14.90 -6.99 15.67
C GLY A 376 -14.93 -8.50 15.41
N THR A 377 -16.06 -8.97 14.89
CA THR A 377 -16.23 -10.37 14.46
C THR A 377 -16.45 -10.44 12.95
N CYS A 378 -16.48 -11.65 12.38
CA CYS A 378 -16.75 -11.85 10.95
C CYS A 378 -18.24 -11.64 10.62
N GLU A 379 -18.68 -10.39 10.63
CA GLU A 379 -20.06 -9.98 10.36
C GLU A 379 -20.39 -9.98 8.86
N ASP A 380 -21.68 -10.06 8.55
CA ASP A 380 -22.21 -9.88 7.21
C ASP A 380 -22.80 -8.48 7.09
N TYR A 381 -22.09 -7.57 6.42
CA TYR A 381 -22.51 -6.17 6.28
C TYR A 381 -23.35 -5.90 5.02
N LEU A 382 -23.56 -6.92 4.18
CA LEU A 382 -24.20 -6.80 2.87
C LEU A 382 -25.61 -7.41 2.83
N THR A 383 -26.10 -7.94 3.96
CA THR A 383 -27.43 -8.59 4.09
C THR A 383 -28.43 -7.79 4.91
#